data_AF-D8PVS6-F1
#
_entry.id   AF-D8PVS6-F1
#
_cell.length_a   1.000
_cell.length_b   1.000
_cell.length_c   1.000
_cell.angle_alpha   90.00
_cell.angle_beta   90.00
_cell.angle_gamma   90.00
#
_symmetry.space_group_name_H-M   'P 1'
#
loop_
_entity.id
_entity.type
_entity.pdbx_description
1 polymer ?
#
loop_
_entity_poly.entity_id
_entity_poly.type
_entity_poly.pdbx_seq_one_letter_code
_entity_poly.pdbx_strand_id
1 'polypeptide(L)' 'GCKTTTSPEGDQQPRICPRCHNAAVISAKQRNWFDVCWVPLFPTSTKHVWMCNICQWTLNRQNG' A
#
# COMPACT_ATOMS: atom_id res chain seq x y z
N GLY A 1 19.68 -4.02 0.77
CA GLY A 1 18.64 -3.69 -0.23
C GLY A 1 17.39 -3.27 0.50
N CYS A 2 16.47 -2.52 -0.10
CA CYS A 2 15.20 -2.17 0.55
C CYS A 2 14.09 -2.99 -0.08
N LYS A 3 13.47 -3.91 0.67
CA LYS A 3 12.33 -4.71 0.19
C LYS A 3 11.03 -4.03 0.59
N THR A 4 10.25 -3.61 -0.41
CA THR A 4 8.93 -3.01 -0.21
C THR A 4 7.88 -4.11 -0.33
N THR A 5 7.15 -4.39 0.76
CA THR A 5 6.06 -5.37 0.78
C THR A 5 4.73 -4.64 0.86
N THR A 6 3.89 -4.80 -0.16
CA THR A 6 2.52 -4.23 -0.18
C THR A 6 1.53 -5.33 0.19
N SER A 7 0.77 -5.12 1.27
CA SER A 7 -0.27 -6.06 1.71
C SER A 7 -1.64 -5.38 1.69
N PRO A 8 -2.69 -5.99 1.11
CA PRO A 8 -4.04 -5.42 1.18
C PRO A 8 -4.49 -5.31 2.64
N GLU A 9 -5.10 -4.18 2.98
CA GLU A 9 -5.64 -3.90 4.30
C GLU A 9 -7.11 -4.32 4.31
N GLY A 10 -7.56 -4.95 5.40
CA GLY A 10 -8.88 -5.61 5.48
C GLY A 10 -10.08 -4.66 5.40
N ASP A 11 -9.84 -3.35 5.36
CA ASP A 11 -10.86 -2.32 5.13
C ASP A 11 -11.25 -2.28 3.64
N GLN A 12 -12.05 -3.26 3.23
CA GLN A 12 -12.65 -3.37 1.90
C GLN A 12 -13.90 -2.49 1.78
N GLN A 13 -13.87 -1.24 2.24
CA GLN A 13 -14.91 -0.30 1.85
C GLN A 13 -14.69 0.04 0.37
N PRO A 14 -15.62 -0.32 -0.53
CA PRO A 14 -15.45 -0.09 -1.95
C PRO A 14 -15.47 1.42 -2.22
N ARG A 15 -14.30 2.00 -2.50
CA ARG A 15 -14.18 3.40 -2.89
C ARG A 15 -14.09 3.52 -4.40
N ILE A 16 -14.69 4.58 -4.92
CA ILE A 16 -14.68 4.91 -6.34
C ILE A 16 -13.35 5.58 -6.68
N CYS A 17 -12.67 5.07 -7.71
CA CYS A 17 -11.43 5.66 -8.20
C CYS A 17 -11.75 6.93 -9.00
N PRO A 18 -11.10 8.08 -8.72
CA PRO A 18 -11.33 9.30 -9.49
C PRO A 18 -10.77 9.23 -10.93
N ARG A 19 -9.89 8.26 -11.23
CA ARG A 19 -9.33 8.09 -12.59
C ARG A 19 -10.21 7.26 -13.51
N CYS A 20 -10.71 6.11 -13.03
CA CYS A 20 -11.49 5.18 -13.85
C CYS A 20 -12.96 5.08 -13.45
N HIS A 21 -13.40 5.84 -12.44
CA HIS A 21 -14.78 5.86 -11.92
C HIS A 21 -15.34 4.49 -11.51
N ASN A 22 -14.47 3.48 -11.33
CA ASN A 22 -14.85 2.16 -10.86
C ASN A 22 -14.63 2.03 -9.35
N ALA A 23 -15.51 1.27 -8.69
CA ALA A 23 -15.42 0.91 -7.28
C ALA A 23 -14.36 -0.19 -7.05
N ALA A 24 -13.11 0.12 -7.39
CA ALA A 24 -11.98 -0.82 -7.36
C ALA A 24 -10.78 -0.28 -6.58
N VAL A 25 -10.99 0.74 -5.74
CA VAL A 25 -9.97 1.24 -4.82
C VAL A 25 -9.99 0.39 -3.56
N ILE A 26 -8.84 -0.22 -3.27
CA ILE A 26 -8.60 -1.00 -2.06
C ILE A 26 -7.64 -0.25 -1.13
N SER A 27 -7.76 -0.49 0.16
CA SER A 27 -6.74 -0.10 1.14
C SER A 27 -5.59 -1.10 1.06
N ALA A 28 -4.36 -0.58 1.05
CA ALA A 28 -3.14 -1.39 1.06
C ALA A 28 -2.12 -0.76 1.99
N LYS A 29 -1.29 -1.60 2.59
CA LYS A 29 -0.26 -1.24 3.56
C LYS A 29 1.09 -1.56 2.94
N GLN A 30 1.87 -0.53 2.68
CA GLN A 30 3.22 -0.64 2.15
C GLN A 30 4.22 -0.65 3.31
N ARG A 31 4.90 -1.78 3.51
CA ARG A 31 5.93 -1.97 4.53
C ARG A 31 7.30 -1.97 3.87
N ASN A 32 8.16 -1.05 4.29
CA ASN A 32 9.55 -1.02 3.87
C ASN A 32 10.39 -1.79 4.88
N TRP A 33 11.19 -2.73 4.38
CA TRP A 33 12.13 -3.53 5.15
C TRP A 33 13.55 -3.12 4.81
N PHE A 34 14.38 -3.00 5.84
CA PHE A 34 15.81 -2.76 5.67
C PHE A 34 16.52 -4.12 5.67
N ASP A 35 17.00 -4.56 4.50
CA ASP A 35 17.79 -5.78 4.38
C ASP A 35 19.29 -5.43 4.46
N VAL A 36 19.93 -5.86 5.55
CA VAL A 36 21.39 -6.02 5.65
C VAL A 36 21.67 -7.51 5.56
N CYS A 37 22.42 -7.94 4.54
CA CYS A 37 22.89 -9.32 4.35
C CYS A 37 21.82 -10.41 4.60
N TRP A 38 20.75 -10.43 3.78
CA TRP A 38 19.73 -11.50 3.76
C TRP A 38 18.84 -11.67 4.99
N VAL A 39 18.96 -10.82 6.00
CA VAL A 39 18.08 -10.87 7.18
C VAL A 39 17.21 -9.60 7.21
N PRO A 40 15.87 -9.72 7.12
CA PRO A 40 14.97 -8.59 7.33
C PRO A 40 14.98 -8.24 8.82
N LEU A 41 15.87 -7.33 9.23
CA LEU A 41 16.13 -7.04 10.64
C LEU A 41 14.96 -6.28 11.29
N PHE A 42 14.47 -5.21 10.66
CA PHE A 42 13.37 -4.41 11.21
C PHE A 42 12.54 -3.72 10.10
N PRO A 43 11.20 -3.62 10.26
CA PRO A 43 10.37 -2.79 9.39
C PRO A 43 10.64 -1.32 9.71
N THR A 44 11.26 -0.58 8.79
CA THR A 44 11.68 0.81 9.02
C THR A 44 10.52 1.80 8.93
N SER A 45 9.51 1.49 8.13
CA SER A 45 8.32 2.31 8.02
C SER A 45 7.19 1.51 7.43
N THR A 46 5.99 1.77 7.94
CA THR A 46 4.77 1.28 7.32
C THR A 46 3.90 2.45 6.90
N LYS A 47 3.51 2.49 5.64
CA LYS A 47 2.66 3.51 5.05
C LYS A 47 1.34 2.88 4.63
N HIS A 48 0.24 3.56 4.92
CA HIS A 48 -1.06 3.19 4.39
C HIS A 48 -1.25 3.89 3.06
N VAL A 49 -1.74 3.18 2.04
CA VAL A 49 -1.98 3.69 0.70
C VAL A 49 -3.33 3.20 0.21
N TRP A 50 -4.02 4.03 -0.56
CA TRP A 50 -5.15 3.61 -1.38
C TRP A 50 -4.62 3.23 -2.75
N MET A 51 -5.08 2.12 -3.29
CA MET A 51 -4.66 1.63 -4.59
C MET A 51 -5.86 1.16 -5.40
N CYS A 52 -5.99 1.62 -6.64
CA CYS A 52 -6.96 1.07 -7.57
C CYS A 52 -6.38 -0.15 -8.28
N ASN A 53 -7.04 -1.30 -8.17
CA ASN A 53 -6.57 -2.53 -8.82
C ASN A 53 -6.72 -2.51 -10.35
N ILE A 54 -7.54 -1.62 -10.90
CA ILE A 54 -7.79 -1.51 -12.36
C ILE A 54 -6.75 -0.62 -13.03
N CYS A 55 -6.66 0.64 -12.61
CA CYS A 55 -5.79 1.63 -13.25
C CYS A 55 -4.49 1.90 -12.50
N GLN A 56 -4.20 1.11 -11.45
CA GLN A 56 -3.00 1.24 -10.61
C GLN A 56 -2.82 2.65 -10.02
N TRP A 57 -3.92 3.40 -9.84
CA TRP A 57 -3.89 4.71 -9.18
C TRP A 57 -3.60 4.53 -7.70
N THR A 58 -2.59 5.24 -7.19
CA THR A 58 -2.18 5.15 -5.78
C THR A 58 -2.26 6.51 -5.09
N LEU A 59 -2.77 6.54 -3.87
CA LEU A 59 -2.81 7.72 -3.00
C LEU A 59 -2.24 7.36 -1.63
N ASN A 60 -1.29 8.13 -1.10
CA ASN A 60 -0.80 7.91 0.26
C ASN A 60 -1.90 8.28 1.26
N ARG A 61 -2.37 7.31 2.04
CA ARG A 61 -3.21 7.53 3.21
C ARG A 61 -2.27 7.98 4.33
N GLN A 62 -1.87 9.25 4.30
CA GLN A 62 -1.13 9.86 5.40
C GLN A 62 -2.04 9.81 6.63
N ASN A 63 -1.68 8.96 7.58
CA ASN A 63 -2.25 8.99 8.91
C ASN A 63 -1.75 10.30 9.53
N GLY A 64 -2.67 11.24 9.78
CA GLY A 64 -2.36 12.52 10.42
C GLY A 64 -1.67 12.35 11.76
#